data_AF-A0A0D2EVR4-F1
#
_entry.id   AF-A0A0D2EVR4-F1
#
_cell.length_a   1.000
_cell.length_b   1.000
_cell.length_c   1.000
_cell.angle_alpha   90.00
_cell.angle_beta   90.00
_cell.angle_gamma   90.00
#
_symmetry.space_group_name_H-M   'P 1'
#
loop_
_entity.id
_entity.type
_entity.pdbx_description
1 polymer ?
#
loop_
_entity_poly.entity_id
_entity_poly.type
_entity_poly.pdbx_seq_one_letter_code
_entity_poly.pdbx_strand_id
1 'polypeptide(L)'
;MEDLSIYHDTNLLMNQEDMSKYRPGGFHPVCLGDIFKDGRYKVHHKLGWGGYSTVWLALDQERGEWVTIKIKTANSSKQSQELHNLLSLASMANGNLGSKYIVQLLGHFFHQGPNGNHQCLVFELLGPTVDAVVGDINLGGDVLEPATILRMSKQLLQAIQFMHEVDYTHGDLSGRNVAFTSNNLSKLTEEELFEALGPPETEKLTRRDGKTLSRGVPSQLVKATGWDNWIDEDEEDIRVFDLGEAFPKGAEPDKLPQPSHLRSPETIFTGCCNYGHDLWRAGIMV
;
A
#
# COMPACT_ATOMS: atom_id res chain seq x y z
N MET A 1 13.19 12.89 20.73
CA MET A 1 13.30 12.49 19.32
C MET A 1 14.74 12.07 19.15
N GLU A 2 15.02 10.84 18.68
CA GLU A 2 16.42 10.44 18.42
C GLU A 2 16.96 11.33 17.31
N ASP A 3 18.15 11.89 17.53
CA ASP A 3 18.82 12.79 16.61
C ASP A 3 19.37 11.98 15.43
N LEU A 4 18.94 12.29 14.20
CA LEU A 4 19.42 11.65 12.97
C LEU A 4 20.94 11.76 12.81
N SER A 5 21.57 12.79 13.40
CA SER A 5 23.02 13.02 13.32
C SER A 5 23.86 11.90 13.91
N ILE A 6 23.26 11.02 14.73
CA ILE A 6 23.95 9.89 15.34
C ILE A 6 24.15 8.72 14.38
N TYR A 7 23.49 8.69 13.22
CA TYR A 7 23.63 7.64 12.20
C TYR A 7 24.56 8.09 11.08
N HIS A 8 25.27 7.14 10.46
CA HIS A 8 26.02 7.44 9.25
C HIS A 8 25.07 7.91 8.13
N ASP A 9 25.43 9.00 7.44
CA ASP A 9 24.60 9.50 6.34
C ASP A 9 24.61 8.49 5.20
N THR A 10 23.42 8.12 4.74
CA THR A 10 23.25 7.30 3.56
C THR A 10 22.07 7.80 2.74
N ASN A 11 22.04 7.44 1.44
CA ASN A 11 20.96 7.85 0.56
C ASN A 11 19.62 7.26 0.99
N LEU A 12 19.60 6.02 1.50
CA LEU A 12 18.37 5.39 1.97
C LEU A 12 17.85 6.05 3.25
N LEU A 13 18.74 6.51 4.14
CA LEU A 13 18.36 7.19 5.38
C LEU A 13 17.54 8.46 5.13
N MET A 14 17.80 9.17 4.02
CA MET A 14 17.13 10.44 3.72
C MET A 14 15.86 10.28 2.87
N ASN A 15 15.74 9.19 2.10
CA ASN A 15 14.72 9.03 1.07
C ASN A 15 13.69 7.90 1.36
N GLN A 16 13.85 7.19 2.48
CA GLN A 16 12.92 6.13 2.92
C GLN A 16 12.13 6.58 4.15
N GLU A 17 11.82 5.68 5.10
CA GLU A 17 11.04 6.03 6.26
C GLU A 17 11.73 7.09 7.14
N ASP A 18 10.95 8.02 7.66
CA ASP A 18 11.40 8.95 8.70
C ASP A 18 11.82 8.18 9.96
N MET A 19 13.12 8.16 10.22
CA MET A 19 13.66 7.37 11.34
C MET A 19 13.14 7.82 12.70
N SER A 20 12.70 9.08 12.84
CA SER A 20 12.12 9.59 14.08
C SER A 20 10.81 8.88 14.46
N LYS A 21 10.20 8.16 13.51
CA LYS A 21 9.00 7.33 13.69
C LYS A 21 9.30 5.92 14.16
N TYR A 22 10.55 5.45 14.21
CA TYR A 22 10.91 4.17 14.85
C TYR A 22 11.03 4.33 16.37
N ARG A 23 9.89 4.44 17.03
CA ARG A 23 9.75 4.68 18.47
C ARG A 23 8.50 4.00 19.00
N PRO A 24 8.30 3.88 20.33
CA PRO A 24 7.05 3.40 20.89
C PRO A 24 5.82 4.12 20.29
N GLY A 25 4.85 3.34 19.79
CA GLY A 25 3.67 3.83 19.06
C GLY A 25 3.88 4.03 17.55
N GLY A 26 5.11 3.97 17.06
CA GLY A 26 5.49 4.21 15.67
C GLY A 26 5.67 2.94 14.83
N PHE A 27 6.60 2.94 13.87
CA PHE A 27 6.84 1.82 12.96
C PHE A 27 7.40 0.58 13.66
N HIS A 28 7.17 -0.59 13.09
CA HIS A 28 7.90 -1.80 13.48
C HIS A 28 9.20 -1.87 12.65
N PRO A 29 10.38 -2.09 13.27
CA PRO A 29 11.61 -2.33 12.52
C PRO A 29 11.55 -3.69 11.84
N VAL A 30 11.72 -3.72 10.52
CA VAL A 30 11.69 -4.95 9.69
C VAL A 30 12.98 -5.06 8.89
N CYS A 31 13.53 -6.26 8.83
CA CYS A 31 14.68 -6.63 8.02
C CYS A 31 14.29 -7.70 6.99
N LEU A 32 15.07 -7.81 5.92
CA LEU A 32 14.89 -8.92 4.98
C LEU A 32 15.19 -10.25 5.68
N GLY A 33 14.35 -11.25 5.41
CA GLY A 33 14.40 -12.55 6.06
C GLY A 33 13.65 -12.65 7.38
N ASP A 34 13.09 -11.55 7.90
CA ASP A 34 12.21 -11.61 9.09
C ASP A 34 11.01 -12.52 8.83
N ILE A 35 10.59 -13.23 9.88
CA ILE A 35 9.49 -14.20 9.81
C ILE A 35 8.37 -13.79 10.76
N PHE A 36 7.14 -13.79 10.25
CA PHE A 36 5.93 -13.42 10.98
C PHE A 36 4.94 -14.57 11.07
N LYS A 37 4.02 -14.47 12.06
CA LYS A 37 2.93 -15.42 12.31
C LYS A 37 3.42 -16.87 12.36
N ASP A 38 4.21 -17.16 13.40
CA ASP A 38 4.68 -18.52 13.74
C ASP A 38 5.39 -19.27 12.61
N GLY A 39 6.10 -18.56 11.72
CA GLY A 39 6.82 -19.18 10.62
C GLY A 39 6.23 -18.87 9.24
N ARG A 40 4.94 -18.53 9.18
CA ARG A 40 4.19 -18.55 7.92
C ARG A 40 4.68 -17.55 6.89
N TYR A 41 5.03 -16.33 7.30
CA TYR A 41 5.37 -15.29 6.34
C TYR A 41 6.82 -14.85 6.48
N LYS A 42 7.62 -15.08 5.45
CA LYS A 42 9.03 -14.62 5.40
C LYS A 42 9.13 -13.38 4.52
N VAL A 43 9.81 -12.33 4.97
CA VAL A 43 10.00 -11.06 4.22
C VAL A 43 11.14 -11.19 3.21
N HIS A 44 10.92 -10.71 1.99
CA HIS A 44 11.89 -10.79 0.89
C HIS A 44 12.21 -9.44 0.24
N HIS A 45 11.25 -8.52 0.17
CA HIS A 45 11.46 -7.20 -0.40
C HIS A 45 10.55 -6.17 0.28
N LYS A 46 10.89 -4.89 0.16
CA LYS A 46 9.98 -3.80 0.54
C LYS A 46 9.25 -3.27 -0.69
N LEU A 47 7.93 -3.18 -0.60
CA LEU A 47 7.07 -2.72 -1.70
C LEU A 47 6.74 -1.23 -1.57
N GLY A 48 6.71 -0.71 -0.34
CA GLY A 48 6.39 0.70 -0.12
C GLY A 48 6.31 1.04 1.35
N TRP A 49 6.01 2.31 1.62
CA TRP A 49 5.79 2.82 2.96
C TRP A 49 4.97 4.12 2.88
N GLY A 50 4.33 4.47 3.97
CA GLY A 50 3.54 5.69 4.08
C GLY A 50 3.58 6.25 5.49
N GLY A 51 2.74 7.25 5.77
CA GLY A 51 2.73 7.94 7.06
C GLY A 51 2.49 7.02 8.28
N TYR A 52 1.76 5.92 8.07
CA TYR A 52 1.18 5.07 9.13
C TYR A 52 1.44 3.57 8.96
N SER A 53 2.16 3.14 7.93
CA SER A 53 2.49 1.72 7.70
C SER A 53 3.71 1.56 6.80
N THR A 54 4.34 0.39 6.88
CA THR A 54 5.30 -0.13 5.89
C THR A 54 4.68 -1.33 5.16
N VAL A 55 5.07 -1.55 3.90
CA VAL A 55 4.48 -2.58 3.03
C VAL A 55 5.59 -3.46 2.47
N TRP A 56 5.45 -4.76 2.66
CA TRP A 56 6.50 -5.75 2.41
C TRP A 56 6.01 -6.88 1.53
N LEU A 57 6.87 -7.32 0.62
CA LEU A 57 6.73 -8.59 -0.09
C LEU A 57 7.15 -9.71 0.85
N ALA A 58 6.30 -10.72 0.97
CA ALA A 58 6.59 -11.92 1.74
C ALA A 58 6.19 -13.20 1.01
N LEU A 59 6.87 -14.30 1.31
CA LEU A 59 6.48 -15.63 0.89
C LEU A 59 5.58 -16.24 1.98
N ASP A 60 4.34 -16.60 1.62
CA ASP A 60 3.47 -17.44 2.46
C ASP A 60 3.95 -18.88 2.37
N GLN A 61 4.73 -19.32 3.36
CA GLN A 61 5.35 -20.64 3.42
C GLN A 61 4.34 -21.78 3.50
N GLU A 62 3.12 -21.53 3.98
CA GLU A 62 2.06 -22.55 4.02
C GLU A 62 1.46 -22.80 2.64
N ARG A 63 1.35 -21.76 1.82
CA ARG A 63 0.70 -21.82 0.50
C ARG A 63 1.69 -21.89 -0.66
N GLY A 64 2.96 -21.52 -0.44
CA GLY A 64 3.97 -21.40 -1.49
C GLY A 64 3.67 -20.26 -2.46
N GLU A 65 3.06 -19.17 -1.98
CA GLU A 65 2.63 -18.04 -2.82
C GLU A 65 3.20 -16.72 -2.28
N TRP A 66 3.48 -15.79 -3.18
CA TRP A 66 3.88 -14.44 -2.82
C TRP A 66 2.69 -13.60 -2.37
N VAL A 67 2.86 -12.87 -1.27
CA VAL A 67 1.84 -12.02 -0.65
C VAL A 67 2.41 -10.67 -0.25
N THR A 68 1.51 -9.71 -0.05
CA THR A 68 1.85 -8.39 0.48
C THR A 68 1.48 -8.32 1.96
N ILE A 69 2.38 -7.80 2.80
CA ILE A 69 2.13 -7.54 4.22
C ILE A 69 2.23 -6.05 4.49
N LYS A 70 1.10 -5.43 4.83
CA LYS A 70 1.04 -4.04 5.35
C LYS A 70 1.11 -4.10 6.87
N ILE A 71 2.18 -3.54 7.44
CA ILE A 71 2.42 -3.48 8.88
C ILE A 71 2.13 -2.05 9.36
N LYS A 72 1.06 -1.88 10.13
CA LYS A 72 0.66 -0.56 10.65
C LYS A 72 1.58 -0.12 11.80
N THR A 73 1.69 1.19 11.99
CA THR A 73 2.31 1.73 13.22
C THR A 73 1.53 1.26 14.46
N ALA A 74 2.20 1.11 15.59
CA ALA A 74 1.57 0.59 16.79
C ALA A 74 0.39 1.46 17.28
N ASN A 75 0.45 2.78 17.09
CA ASN A 75 -0.68 3.66 17.42
C ASN A 75 -1.87 3.48 16.48
N SER A 76 -1.63 3.35 15.17
CA SER A 76 -2.69 3.10 14.18
C SER A 76 -3.27 1.68 14.25
N SER A 77 -2.73 0.82 15.13
CA SER A 77 -3.15 -0.58 15.28
C SER A 77 -4.22 -0.80 16.35
N LYS A 78 -4.54 0.22 17.18
CA LYS A 78 -5.52 0.09 18.27
C LYS A 78 -6.96 -0.07 17.76
N GLN A 79 -7.28 0.59 16.66
CA GLN A 79 -8.58 0.52 15.96
C GLN A 79 -8.32 0.68 14.47
N SER A 80 -8.21 -0.45 13.75
CA SER A 80 -7.93 -0.41 12.31
C SER A 80 -9.24 -0.24 11.53
N GLN A 81 -9.60 1.01 11.22
CA GLN A 81 -10.71 1.34 10.32
C GLN A 81 -10.60 0.59 8.99
N GLU A 82 -9.40 0.53 8.43
CA GLU A 82 -9.08 -0.19 7.21
C GLU A 82 -9.47 -1.68 7.28
N LEU A 83 -9.13 -2.38 8.38
CA LEU A 83 -9.50 -3.79 8.54
C LEU A 83 -11.01 -3.95 8.61
N HIS A 84 -11.69 -3.07 9.35
CA HIS A 84 -13.15 -3.08 9.43
C HIS A 84 -13.80 -2.87 8.06
N ASN A 85 -13.32 -1.90 7.28
CA ASN A 85 -13.81 -1.61 5.93
C ASN A 85 -13.58 -2.79 4.98
N LEU A 86 -12.37 -3.37 4.98
CA LEU A 86 -12.03 -4.55 4.17
C LEU A 86 -12.95 -5.73 4.46
N LEU A 87 -13.14 -6.07 5.74
CA LEU A 87 -14.02 -7.17 6.14
C LEU A 87 -15.48 -6.90 5.78
N SER A 88 -15.94 -5.66 5.95
CA SER A 88 -17.32 -5.25 5.64
C SER A 88 -17.59 -5.36 4.14
N LEU A 89 -16.73 -4.78 3.29
CA LEU A 89 -16.87 -4.88 1.83
C LEU A 89 -16.79 -6.32 1.35
N ALA A 90 -15.86 -7.12 1.87
CA ALA A 90 -15.75 -8.53 1.52
C ALA A 90 -17.04 -9.31 1.85
N SER A 91 -17.67 -9.01 2.99
CA SER A 91 -18.92 -9.66 3.40
C SER A 91 -20.13 -9.24 2.55
N MET A 92 -20.10 -8.04 1.95
CA MET A 92 -21.19 -7.50 1.14
C MET A 92 -21.02 -7.74 -0.37
N ALA A 93 -19.91 -8.36 -0.77
CA ALA A 93 -19.60 -8.65 -2.17
C ALA A 93 -20.73 -9.41 -2.88
N ASN A 94 -21.35 -10.42 -2.24
CA ASN A 94 -22.55 -11.13 -2.74
C ASN A 94 -22.53 -11.54 -4.24
N GLY A 95 -21.36 -11.88 -4.79
CA GLY A 95 -21.20 -12.22 -6.21
C GLY A 95 -21.19 -11.03 -7.18
N ASN A 96 -21.12 -9.79 -6.66
CA ASN A 96 -20.96 -8.58 -7.45
C ASN A 96 -19.66 -8.62 -8.23
N LEU A 97 -19.74 -8.50 -9.55
CA LEU A 97 -18.57 -8.56 -10.43
C LEU A 97 -17.61 -7.38 -10.22
N GLY A 98 -18.06 -6.26 -9.66
CA GLY A 98 -17.23 -5.11 -9.32
C GLY A 98 -16.35 -5.34 -8.09
N SER A 99 -16.72 -6.25 -7.19
CA SER A 99 -15.96 -6.51 -5.96
C SER A 99 -14.58 -7.13 -6.25
N LYS A 100 -14.40 -7.78 -7.41
CA LYS A 100 -13.11 -8.34 -7.82
C LYS A 100 -12.06 -7.26 -8.13
N TYR A 101 -12.48 -6.01 -8.32
CA TYR A 101 -11.60 -4.87 -8.53
C TYR A 101 -11.23 -4.17 -7.21
N ILE A 102 -11.65 -4.70 -6.06
CA ILE A 102 -11.18 -4.28 -4.73
C ILE A 102 -10.12 -5.28 -4.27
N VAL A 103 -9.04 -4.79 -3.66
CA VAL A 103 -7.95 -5.64 -3.16
C VAL A 103 -8.45 -6.74 -2.22
N GLN A 104 -7.93 -7.95 -2.38
CA GLN A 104 -8.28 -9.08 -1.54
C GLN A 104 -7.44 -9.11 -0.25
N LEU A 105 -8.12 -9.03 0.90
CA LEU A 105 -7.52 -9.34 2.20
C LEU A 105 -7.48 -10.88 2.40
N LEU A 106 -6.28 -11.46 2.36
CA LEU A 106 -6.03 -12.89 2.55
C LEU A 106 -5.99 -13.28 4.04
N GLY A 107 -5.67 -12.33 4.91
CA GLY A 107 -5.64 -12.56 6.34
C GLY A 107 -5.15 -11.35 7.12
N HIS A 108 -5.21 -11.44 8.44
CA HIS A 108 -4.66 -10.42 9.32
C HIS A 108 -4.14 -11.08 10.61
N PHE A 109 -3.21 -10.42 11.27
CA PHE A 109 -2.69 -10.84 12.57
C PHE A 109 -2.11 -9.65 13.32
N PHE A 110 -1.84 -9.84 14.61
CA PHE A 110 -1.11 -8.87 15.42
C PHE A 110 0.33 -9.34 15.62
N HIS A 111 1.27 -8.42 15.55
CA HIS A 111 2.69 -8.66 15.84
C HIS A 111 3.15 -7.77 17.00
N GLN A 112 3.60 -8.40 18.09
CA GLN A 112 4.17 -7.70 19.22
C GLN A 112 5.65 -7.38 18.95
N GLY A 113 5.90 -6.14 18.55
CA GLY A 113 7.24 -5.62 18.29
C GLY A 113 7.81 -4.80 19.45
N PRO A 114 9.05 -4.31 19.29
CA PRO A 114 9.72 -3.45 20.27
C PRO A 114 9.06 -2.08 20.44
N ASN A 115 8.34 -1.62 19.41
CA ASN A 115 7.66 -0.32 19.39
C ASN A 115 6.17 -0.41 19.73
N GLY A 116 5.66 -1.60 20.07
CA GLY A 116 4.27 -1.82 20.45
C GLY A 116 3.65 -3.00 19.71
N ASN A 117 2.32 -3.08 19.76
CA ASN A 117 1.56 -4.10 19.05
C ASN A 117 1.12 -3.56 17.68
N HIS A 118 1.40 -4.30 16.62
CA HIS A 118 1.21 -3.87 15.24
C HIS A 118 0.15 -4.73 14.55
N GLN A 119 -0.85 -4.10 13.93
CA GLN A 119 -1.79 -4.76 13.05
C GLN A 119 -1.10 -5.02 11.71
N CYS A 120 -1.00 -6.30 11.36
CA CYS A 120 -0.53 -6.75 10.06
C CYS A 120 -1.73 -7.17 9.21
N LEU A 121 -1.80 -6.67 7.99
CA LEU A 121 -2.81 -7.02 6.98
C LEU A 121 -2.09 -7.73 5.83
N VAL A 122 -2.59 -8.89 5.43
CA VAL A 122 -2.01 -9.73 4.37
C VAL A 122 -2.91 -9.67 3.15
N PHE A 123 -2.38 -9.25 2.01
CA PHE A 123 -3.10 -9.07 0.76
C PHE A 123 -2.52 -9.94 -0.35
N GLU A 124 -3.29 -10.09 -1.43
CA GLU A 124 -2.74 -10.55 -2.71
C GLU A 124 -1.54 -9.67 -3.13
N LEU A 125 -0.58 -10.24 -3.86
CA LEU A 125 0.51 -9.46 -4.44
C LEU A 125 -0.04 -8.61 -5.60
N LEU A 126 0.12 -7.30 -5.49
CA LEU A 126 -0.20 -6.35 -6.56
C LEU A 126 1.08 -5.90 -7.25
N GLY A 127 0.91 -5.49 -8.50
CA GLY A 127 1.93 -4.84 -9.31
C GLY A 127 2.14 -3.37 -8.91
N PRO A 128 2.76 -2.56 -9.79
CA PRO A 128 2.94 -1.14 -9.56
C PRO A 128 1.60 -0.40 -9.50
N THR A 129 1.62 0.74 -8.79
CA THR A 129 0.49 1.67 -8.79
C THR A 129 0.35 2.37 -10.14
N VAL A 130 -0.85 2.83 -10.48
CA VAL A 130 -1.07 3.63 -11.69
C VAL A 130 -0.21 4.89 -11.69
N ASP A 131 -0.02 5.54 -10.53
CA ASP A 131 0.83 6.73 -10.39
C ASP A 131 2.29 6.43 -10.73
N ALA A 132 2.79 5.24 -10.35
CA ALA A 132 4.16 4.81 -10.66
C ALA A 132 4.34 4.60 -12.17
N VAL A 133 3.44 3.84 -12.79
CA VAL A 133 3.48 3.56 -14.24
C VAL A 133 3.37 4.85 -15.05
N VAL A 134 2.42 5.73 -14.72
CA VAL A 134 2.25 7.03 -15.40
C VAL A 134 3.46 7.93 -15.16
N GLY A 135 4.06 7.90 -13.97
CA GLY A 135 5.29 8.61 -13.66
C GLY A 135 6.44 8.22 -14.58
N ASP A 136 6.68 6.91 -14.74
CA ASP A 136 7.77 6.39 -15.57
C ASP A 136 7.54 6.65 -17.06
N ILE A 137 6.32 6.46 -17.54
CA ILE A 137 5.92 6.75 -18.93
C ILE A 137 6.13 8.23 -19.27
N ASN A 138 5.73 9.14 -18.37
CA ASN A 138 5.90 10.58 -18.58
C ASN A 138 7.38 10.99 -18.61
N LEU A 139 8.24 10.33 -17.82
CA LEU A 139 9.69 10.53 -17.87
C LEU A 139 10.29 10.04 -19.18
N GLY A 140 9.75 8.95 -19.74
CA GLY A 140 10.11 8.41 -21.05
C GLY A 140 9.56 9.20 -22.24
N GLY A 141 8.60 10.11 -22.01
CA GLY A 141 7.94 10.88 -23.06
C GLY A 141 6.92 10.08 -23.87
N ASP A 142 6.44 8.96 -23.33
CA ASP A 142 5.44 8.09 -23.95
C ASP A 142 4.04 8.34 -23.35
N VAL A 143 3.03 7.61 -23.81
CA VAL A 143 1.67 7.63 -23.26
C VAL A 143 1.13 6.22 -23.08
N LEU A 144 0.30 6.02 -22.05
CA LEU A 144 -0.45 4.77 -21.93
C LEU A 144 -1.33 4.56 -23.16
N GLU A 145 -1.39 3.32 -23.64
CA GLU A 145 -2.24 3.01 -24.78
C GLU A 145 -3.71 3.35 -24.46
N PRO A 146 -4.45 3.98 -25.40
CA PRO A 146 -5.85 4.32 -25.18
C PRO A 146 -6.73 3.12 -24.80
N ALA A 147 -6.38 1.92 -25.27
CA ALA A 147 -7.05 0.67 -24.91
C ALA A 147 -6.88 0.34 -23.41
N THR A 148 -5.65 0.46 -22.89
CA THR A 148 -5.33 0.28 -21.47
C THR A 148 -6.06 1.31 -20.61
N ILE A 149 -6.03 2.59 -21.01
CA ILE A 149 -6.76 3.66 -20.29
C ILE A 149 -8.26 3.33 -20.22
N LEU A 150 -8.87 2.94 -21.34
CA LEU A 150 -10.30 2.60 -21.39
C LEU A 150 -10.63 1.35 -20.54
N ARG A 151 -9.76 0.32 -20.58
CA ARG A 151 -9.86 -0.89 -19.76
C ARG A 151 -9.85 -0.52 -18.28
N MET A 152 -8.83 0.19 -17.82
CA MET A 152 -8.67 0.60 -16.42
C MET A 152 -9.81 1.52 -15.96
N SER A 153 -10.23 2.46 -16.80
CA SER A 153 -11.35 3.38 -16.49
C SER A 153 -12.65 2.61 -16.25
N LYS A 154 -12.94 1.63 -17.11
CA LYS A 154 -14.11 0.77 -16.95
C LYS A 154 -14.04 -0.02 -15.64
N GLN A 155 -12.91 -0.62 -15.34
CA GLN A 155 -12.72 -1.43 -14.13
C GLN A 155 -12.81 -0.60 -12.85
N LEU A 156 -12.22 0.61 -12.85
CA LEU A 156 -12.35 1.56 -11.76
C LEU A 156 -13.81 1.94 -11.51
N LEU A 157 -14.56 2.27 -12.56
CA LEU A 157 -15.98 2.61 -12.43
C LEU A 157 -16.80 1.42 -11.91
N GLN A 158 -16.45 0.18 -12.28
CA GLN A 158 -17.07 -1.03 -11.73
C GLN A 158 -16.75 -1.22 -10.24
N ALA A 159 -15.53 -0.92 -9.81
CA ALA A 159 -15.13 -0.94 -8.40
C ALA A 159 -15.92 0.09 -7.58
N ILE A 160 -16.00 1.33 -8.09
CA ILE A 160 -16.75 2.43 -7.47
C ILE A 160 -18.23 2.10 -7.40
N GLN A 161 -18.82 1.60 -8.49
CA GLN A 161 -20.21 1.17 -8.52
C GLN A 161 -20.49 0.14 -7.42
N PHE A 162 -19.64 -0.88 -7.29
CA PHE A 162 -19.78 -1.88 -6.23
C PHE A 162 -19.75 -1.24 -4.83
N MET A 163 -18.76 -0.39 -4.55
CA MET A 163 -18.68 0.29 -3.25
C MET A 163 -19.94 1.11 -2.95
N HIS A 164 -20.44 1.86 -3.93
CA HIS A 164 -21.61 2.71 -3.78
C HIS A 164 -22.90 1.90 -3.62
N GLU A 165 -23.03 0.76 -4.31
CA GLU A 165 -24.18 -0.16 -4.16
C GLU A 165 -24.29 -0.76 -2.75
N VAL A 166 -23.17 -0.90 -2.04
CA VAL A 166 -23.14 -1.35 -0.64
C VAL A 166 -23.04 -0.18 0.35
N ASP A 167 -23.39 1.03 -0.08
CA ASP A 167 -23.40 2.28 0.70
C ASP A 167 -22.02 2.63 1.30
N TYR A 168 -20.92 2.34 0.61
CA TYR A 168 -19.55 2.75 0.97
C TYR A 168 -19.01 3.80 0.00
N THR A 169 -18.19 4.71 0.52
CA THR A 169 -17.37 5.65 -0.26
C THR A 169 -15.90 5.41 0.06
N HIS A 170 -15.03 5.42 -0.95
CA HIS A 170 -13.59 5.20 -0.76
C HIS A 170 -12.91 6.40 -0.09
N GLY A 171 -13.27 7.63 -0.50
CA GLY A 171 -12.86 8.86 0.20
C GLY A 171 -11.45 9.36 -0.13
N ASP A 172 -10.56 8.50 -0.63
CA ASP A 172 -9.23 8.89 -1.11
C ASP A 172 -8.81 8.21 -2.43
N LEU A 173 -9.69 8.15 -3.44
CA LEU A 173 -9.29 7.56 -4.73
C LEU A 173 -8.22 8.40 -5.43
N SER A 174 -7.15 7.75 -5.90
CA SER A 174 -6.10 8.34 -6.74
C SER A 174 -5.28 7.25 -7.43
N GLY A 175 -4.43 7.62 -8.39
CA GLY A 175 -3.50 6.67 -9.03
C GLY A 175 -2.56 5.95 -8.07
N ARG A 176 -2.36 6.48 -6.85
CA ARG A 176 -1.57 5.82 -5.78
C ARG A 176 -2.32 4.71 -5.05
N ASN A 177 -3.66 4.75 -5.10
CA ASN A 177 -4.55 3.78 -4.43
C ASN A 177 -5.22 2.85 -5.45
N VAL A 178 -4.69 2.81 -6.67
CA VAL A 178 -5.04 1.86 -7.72
C VAL A 178 -3.74 1.21 -8.21
N ALA A 179 -3.68 -0.10 -8.21
CA ALA A 179 -2.53 -0.86 -8.69
C ALA A 179 -2.95 -1.93 -9.68
N PHE A 180 -2.02 -2.30 -10.56
CA PHE A 180 -2.23 -3.43 -11.47
C PHE A 180 -2.19 -4.74 -10.69
N THR A 181 -2.87 -5.77 -11.19
CA THR A 181 -2.69 -7.13 -10.72
C THR A 181 -1.31 -7.65 -11.10
N SER A 182 -0.95 -8.76 -10.48
CA SER A 182 0.31 -9.43 -10.72
C SER A 182 0.09 -10.93 -10.84
N ASN A 183 -0.84 -11.27 -11.75
CA ASN A 183 -1.38 -12.62 -11.83
C ASN A 183 -0.27 -13.62 -12.14
N ASN A 184 0.69 -13.23 -12.98
CA ASN A 184 1.84 -14.05 -13.31
C ASN A 184 2.93 -14.01 -12.23
N LEU A 185 3.22 -12.84 -11.62
CA LEU A 185 4.29 -12.72 -10.61
C LEU A 185 4.02 -13.52 -9.32
N SER A 186 2.76 -13.66 -8.92
CA SER A 186 2.38 -14.34 -7.66
C SER A 186 2.82 -15.81 -7.56
N LYS A 187 3.12 -16.44 -8.71
CA LYS A 187 3.52 -17.86 -8.83
C LYS A 187 4.96 -18.06 -9.29
N LEU A 188 5.69 -16.97 -9.52
CA LEU A 188 7.07 -17.04 -9.99
C LEU A 188 8.02 -17.53 -8.90
N THR A 189 9.16 -18.04 -9.34
CA THR A 189 10.30 -18.26 -8.46
C THR A 189 10.82 -16.93 -7.89
N GLU A 190 11.64 -17.00 -6.84
CA GLU A 190 12.25 -15.80 -6.25
C GLU A 190 13.11 -15.06 -7.27
N GLU A 191 13.85 -15.82 -8.08
CA GLU A 191 14.73 -15.30 -9.11
C GLU A 191 13.96 -14.51 -10.17
N GLU A 192 12.92 -15.11 -10.75
CA GLU A 192 12.07 -14.46 -11.76
C GLU A 192 11.33 -13.24 -11.20
N LEU A 193 10.88 -13.30 -9.94
CA LEU A 193 10.21 -12.18 -9.29
C LEU A 193 11.16 -10.99 -9.11
N PHE A 194 12.43 -11.26 -8.75
CA PHE A 194 13.44 -10.21 -8.60
C PHE A 194 14.00 -9.71 -9.93
N GLU A 195 13.84 -10.45 -11.03
CA GLU A 195 14.07 -9.89 -12.37
C GLU A 195 13.06 -8.77 -12.66
N ALA A 196 11.78 -8.94 -12.31
CA ALA A 196 10.74 -7.93 -12.49
C ALA A 196 10.86 -6.74 -11.51
N LEU A 197 11.11 -7.02 -10.23
CA LEU A 197 11.18 -6.02 -9.16
C LEU A 197 12.52 -5.28 -9.06
N GLY A 198 13.58 -5.86 -9.63
CA GLY A 198 14.95 -5.57 -9.25
C GLY A 198 15.36 -6.24 -7.94
N PRO A 199 16.68 -6.44 -7.69
CA PRO A 199 17.16 -7.00 -6.44
C PRO A 199 16.96 -6.00 -5.28
N PRO A 200 16.74 -6.49 -4.04
CA PRO A 200 16.62 -5.60 -2.89
C PRO A 200 17.88 -4.76 -2.66
N GLU A 201 17.72 -3.44 -2.76
CA GLU A 201 18.76 -2.49 -2.34
C GLU A 201 18.67 -2.26 -0.84
N THR A 202 19.77 -2.59 -0.13
CA THR A 202 19.83 -2.47 1.33
C THR A 202 21.12 -1.83 1.81
N GLU A 203 21.02 -1.14 2.94
CA GLU A 203 22.17 -0.56 3.63
C GLU A 203 22.12 -0.90 5.11
N LYS A 204 23.27 -1.21 5.71
CA LYS A 204 23.34 -1.49 7.14
C LYS A 204 23.21 -0.17 7.91
N LEU A 205 22.23 -0.08 8.80
CA LEU A 205 22.14 1.05 9.71
C LEU A 205 23.24 0.92 10.78
N THR A 206 24.06 1.95 10.93
CA THR A 206 25.12 1.99 11.94
C THR A 206 25.18 3.37 12.59
N ARG A 207 25.52 3.40 13.88
CA ARG A 207 25.68 4.65 14.63
C ARG A 207 27.12 5.16 14.50
N ARG A 208 27.29 6.47 14.32
CA ARG A 208 28.59 7.16 14.29
C ARG A 208 29.36 7.04 15.60
N ASP A 209 28.64 6.94 16.71
CA ASP A 209 29.23 6.78 18.05
C ASP A 209 29.71 5.34 18.35
N GLY A 210 29.55 4.41 17.40
CA GLY A 210 29.96 3.02 17.52
C GLY A 210 29.11 2.19 18.49
N LYS A 211 28.04 2.75 19.08
CA LYS A 211 27.16 2.01 19.99
C LYS A 211 26.24 1.07 19.22
N THR A 212 25.70 0.09 19.94
CA THR A 212 24.68 -0.82 19.39
C THR A 212 23.37 -0.07 19.10
N LEU A 213 22.67 -0.51 18.06
CA LEU A 213 21.33 -0.01 17.75
C LEU A 213 20.34 -0.42 18.84
N SER A 214 19.36 0.45 19.09
CA SER A 214 18.23 0.10 19.94
C SER A 214 17.38 -0.96 19.22
N ARG A 215 16.65 -1.79 19.97
CA ARG A 215 15.74 -2.77 19.35
C ARG A 215 14.60 -2.11 18.58
N GLY A 216 14.29 -0.84 18.85
CA GLY A 216 13.20 -0.11 18.21
C GLY A 216 13.50 0.36 16.79
N VAL A 217 14.75 0.30 16.33
CA VAL A 217 15.15 0.72 14.98
C VAL A 217 15.63 -0.48 14.16
N PRO A 218 15.45 -0.48 12.83
CA PRO A 218 15.88 -1.58 11.99
C PRO A 218 17.41 -1.61 11.91
N SER A 219 18.01 -2.80 11.85
CA SER A 219 19.45 -2.97 11.60
C SER A 219 19.83 -2.79 10.13
N GLN A 220 18.84 -2.84 9.24
CA GLN A 220 18.98 -2.75 7.79
C GLN A 220 17.94 -1.77 7.27
N LEU A 221 18.38 -0.78 6.50
CA LEU A 221 17.51 0.05 5.68
C LEU A 221 17.25 -0.67 4.36
N VAL A 222 16.00 -0.65 3.91
CA VAL A 222 15.58 -1.32 2.67
C VAL A 222 14.88 -0.28 1.80
N LYS A 223 15.34 -0.15 0.56
CA LYS A 223 14.69 0.70 -0.45
C LYS A 223 13.38 0.04 -0.89
N ALA A 224 12.32 0.83 -1.03
CA ALA A 224 11.13 0.35 -1.73
C ALA A 224 11.45 0.07 -3.20
N THR A 225 10.92 -1.02 -3.76
CA THR A 225 11.10 -1.35 -5.19
C THR A 225 10.59 -0.23 -6.10
N GLY A 226 11.30 0.00 -7.20
CA GLY A 226 10.91 0.92 -8.27
C GLY A 226 10.08 0.27 -9.37
N TRP A 227 9.94 -1.06 -9.39
CA TRP A 227 9.33 -1.81 -10.50
C TRP A 227 10.04 -1.63 -11.85
N ASP A 228 11.36 -1.45 -11.82
CA ASP A 228 12.19 -1.01 -12.95
C ASP A 228 12.03 -1.84 -14.25
N ASN A 229 11.69 -3.13 -14.13
CA ASN A 229 11.52 -4.05 -15.27
C ASN A 229 10.08 -4.56 -15.42
N TRP A 230 9.10 -3.95 -14.73
CA TRP A 230 7.72 -4.36 -14.86
C TRP A 230 7.17 -3.96 -16.23
N ILE A 231 6.48 -4.89 -16.88
CA ILE A 231 5.82 -4.68 -18.17
C ILE A 231 4.32 -4.93 -17.93
N ASP A 232 3.47 -4.01 -18.39
CA ASP A 232 2.02 -4.25 -18.41
C ASP A 232 1.76 -5.39 -19.39
N GLU A 233 1.44 -6.56 -18.87
CA GLU A 233 0.92 -7.64 -19.70
C GLU A 233 -0.55 -7.32 -20.01
N ASP A 234 -0.97 -7.48 -21.26
CA ASP A 234 -2.31 -7.10 -21.75
C ASP A 234 -3.49 -7.68 -20.94
N GLU A 235 -3.21 -8.68 -20.09
CA GLU A 235 -4.15 -9.41 -19.26
C GLU A 235 -4.27 -8.89 -17.82
N GLU A 236 -3.47 -7.90 -17.39
CA GLU A 236 -3.54 -7.40 -16.01
C GLU A 236 -4.73 -6.44 -15.81
N ASP A 237 -5.51 -6.74 -14.77
CA ASP A 237 -6.63 -5.94 -14.27
C ASP A 237 -6.12 -4.95 -13.21
N ILE A 238 -6.97 -4.03 -12.76
CA ILE A 238 -6.68 -3.16 -11.62
C ILE A 238 -7.27 -3.67 -10.31
N ARG A 239 -6.72 -3.20 -9.20
CA ARG A 239 -7.26 -3.28 -7.85
C ARG A 239 -7.26 -1.89 -7.21
N VAL A 240 -8.40 -1.50 -6.67
CA VAL A 240 -8.53 -0.39 -5.73
C VAL A 240 -8.16 -0.89 -4.35
N PHE A 241 -7.26 -0.17 -3.67
CA PHE A 241 -6.75 -0.54 -2.35
C PHE A 241 -6.63 0.68 -1.43
N ASP A 242 -6.18 0.45 -0.20
CA ASP A 242 -6.07 1.45 0.87
C ASP A 242 -7.41 2.04 1.33
N LEU A 243 -8.26 1.15 1.86
CA LEU A 243 -9.56 1.48 2.44
C LEU A 243 -9.46 2.10 3.84
N GLY A 244 -8.34 2.74 4.18
CA GLY A 244 -8.13 3.37 5.49
C GLY A 244 -9.03 4.58 5.73
N GLU A 245 -9.29 5.34 4.68
CA GLU A 245 -10.13 6.55 4.69
C GLU A 245 -11.55 6.28 4.18
N ALA A 246 -11.88 5.03 3.84
CA ALA A 246 -13.21 4.67 3.38
C ALA A 246 -14.23 4.75 4.53
N PHE A 247 -15.46 5.11 4.20
CA PHE A 247 -16.53 5.26 5.18
C PHE A 247 -17.88 4.82 4.61
N PRO A 248 -18.77 4.25 5.44
CA PRO A 248 -20.14 3.99 5.05
C PRO A 248 -20.95 5.30 5.00
N LYS A 249 -22.01 5.31 4.21
CA LYS A 249 -22.98 6.40 4.12
C LYS A 249 -23.58 6.70 5.50
N GLY A 250 -23.67 7.99 5.84
CA GLY A 250 -24.08 8.47 7.16
C GLY A 250 -22.95 8.56 8.18
N ALA A 251 -21.73 8.11 7.85
CA ALA A 251 -20.52 8.28 8.65
C ALA A 251 -19.49 9.17 7.92
N GLU A 252 -19.97 10.13 7.13
CA GLU A 252 -19.11 11.03 6.37
C GLU A 252 -18.20 11.84 7.32
N PRO A 253 -16.89 11.94 7.02
CA PRO A 253 -15.99 12.77 7.81
C PRO A 253 -16.29 14.25 7.60
N ASP A 254 -16.11 15.06 8.65
CA ASP A 254 -16.27 16.53 8.58
C ASP A 254 -15.36 17.18 7.53
N LYS A 255 -14.19 16.59 7.30
CA LYS A 255 -13.22 17.01 6.29
C LYS A 255 -12.47 15.80 5.76
N LEU A 256 -12.38 15.71 4.45
CA LEU A 256 -11.45 14.81 3.79
C LEU A 256 -10.05 15.44 3.69
N PRO A 257 -8.97 14.67 3.97
CA PRO A 257 -7.61 15.13 3.77
C PRO A 257 -7.30 15.24 2.27
N GLN A 258 -7.46 16.43 1.68
CA GLN A 258 -7.29 16.63 0.24
C GLN A 258 -6.28 17.75 -0.07
N PRO A 259 -5.36 17.52 -1.04
CA PRO A 259 -4.62 18.61 -1.67
C PRO A 259 -5.58 19.61 -2.31
N SER A 260 -5.27 20.90 -2.23
CA SER A 260 -6.18 21.96 -2.66
C SER A 260 -6.65 21.85 -4.12
N HIS A 261 -5.81 21.33 -5.00
CA HIS A 261 -6.04 21.18 -6.45
C HIS A 261 -6.86 19.94 -6.83
N LEU A 262 -7.15 19.06 -5.86
CA LEU A 262 -7.86 17.80 -6.08
C LEU A 262 -9.26 17.77 -5.48
N ARG A 263 -9.69 18.90 -4.91
CA ARG A 263 -10.97 19.02 -4.23
C ARG A 263 -12.14 18.99 -5.18
N SER A 264 -13.14 18.19 -4.85
CA SER A 264 -14.41 18.19 -5.56
C SER A 264 -15.21 19.45 -5.23
N PRO A 265 -16.01 19.99 -6.17
CA PRO A 265 -16.76 21.22 -5.97
C PRO A 265 -17.61 21.21 -4.69
N GLU A 266 -18.26 20.09 -4.36
CA GLU A 266 -19.06 19.95 -3.13
C GLU A 266 -18.21 20.12 -1.86
N THR A 267 -17.00 19.56 -1.81
CA THR A 267 -16.11 19.74 -0.65
C THR A 267 -15.60 21.18 -0.51
N ILE A 268 -15.60 21.96 -1.60
CA ILE A 268 -15.23 23.38 -1.60
C ILE A 268 -16.41 24.25 -1.17
N PHE A 269 -17.58 24.02 -1.77
CA PHE A 269 -18.72 24.94 -1.67
C PHE A 269 -19.70 24.62 -0.54
N THR A 270 -19.93 23.33 -0.25
CA THR A 270 -20.89 22.91 0.79
C THR A 270 -20.18 22.32 2.01
N GLY A 271 -18.93 21.88 1.84
CA GLY A 271 -18.17 21.18 2.89
C GLY A 271 -18.65 19.75 3.12
N CYS A 272 -19.65 19.28 2.38
CA CYS A 272 -20.16 17.93 2.50
C CYS A 272 -19.41 17.00 1.55
N CYS A 273 -18.96 15.86 2.06
CA CYS A 273 -18.56 14.74 1.22
C CYS A 273 -19.77 13.85 0.93
N ASN A 274 -19.92 13.37 -0.30
CA ASN A 274 -20.87 12.32 -0.63
C ASN A 274 -20.19 11.33 -1.61
N TYR A 275 -20.90 10.29 -2.02
CA TYR A 275 -20.41 9.28 -2.98
C TYR A 275 -19.93 9.89 -4.32
N GLY A 276 -20.45 11.06 -4.71
CA GLY A 276 -19.99 11.79 -5.89
C GLY A 276 -18.51 12.19 -5.83
N HIS A 277 -17.92 12.24 -4.64
CA HIS A 277 -16.50 12.49 -4.46
C HIS A 277 -15.64 11.47 -5.20
N ASP A 278 -15.95 10.17 -5.07
CA ASP A 278 -15.19 9.11 -5.74
C ASP A 278 -15.25 9.25 -7.27
N LEU A 279 -16.39 9.65 -7.81
CA LEU A 279 -16.57 9.88 -9.25
C LEU A 279 -15.78 11.09 -9.74
N TRP A 280 -15.72 12.17 -8.95
CA TRP A 280 -14.86 13.32 -9.25
C TRP A 280 -13.38 12.92 -9.28
N ARG A 281 -12.94 12.13 -8.29
CA ARG A 281 -11.56 11.64 -8.22
C ARG A 281 -11.21 10.71 -9.38
N ALA A 282 -12.14 9.83 -9.76
CA ALA A 282 -12.02 9.00 -10.95
C ALA A 282 -11.86 9.84 -12.22
N GLY A 283 -12.65 10.89 -12.39
CA GLY A 283 -12.57 11.78 -13.55
C GLY A 283 -11.30 12.65 -13.62
N ILE A 284 -10.58 12.85 -12.52
CA ILE A 284 -9.24 13.48 -12.53
C ILE A 284 -8.17 12.47 -12.96
N MET A 285 -8.33 11.21 -12.58
CA MET A 285 -7.33 10.17 -12.81
C MET A 285 -7.33 9.66 -14.26
N VAL A 286 -8.51 9.61 -14.89
CA VAL A 286 -8.74 9.20 -16.29
C VAL A 286 -8.51 10.38 -17.23
#